data_AF-A0A945PDT4-F1
#
_entry.id   AF-A0A945PDT4-F1
#
_cell.length_a   1.000
_cell.length_b   1.000
_cell.length_c   1.000
_cell.angle_alpha   90.00
_cell.angle_beta   90.00
_cell.angle_gamma   90.00
#
_symmetry.space_group_name_H-M   'P 1'
#
loop_
_entity.id
_entity.type
_entity.pdbx_description
1 polymer ?
#
loop_
_entity_poly.entity_id
_entity_poly.type
_entity_poly.pdbx_seq_one_letter_code
_entity_poly.pdbx_strand_id
1 'polypeptide(L)'
;MSGHANDHEHGPHIVPMRVYFSVIACLFVFTAITVAAGFLSLGVLNTPLALAIAIFKASLVVLFFMHVKYNTPLMWVFAGAGFFWLIILFALTMQDYVSRGWDDTGVPFLIQ
;
A
#
# COMPACT_ATOMS: atom_id res chain seq x y z
N MET A 1 0.76 -4.32 -61.57
CA MET A 1 -0.31 -3.83 -60.69
C MET A 1 0.37 -3.27 -59.44
N SER A 2 0.51 -1.95 -59.39
CA SER A 2 1.09 -1.18 -58.30
C SER A 2 0.20 -1.20 -57.07
N GLY A 3 0.84 -1.23 -55.89
CA GLY A 3 0.41 -0.46 -54.73
C GLY A 3 -0.82 -0.99 -53.99
N HIS A 4 -0.56 -1.64 -52.86
CA HIS A 4 -1.26 -1.34 -51.62
C HIS A 4 -0.28 -1.55 -50.46
N ALA A 5 0.49 -0.50 -50.18
CA ALA A 5 0.69 -0.09 -48.80
C ALA A 5 -0.69 0.24 -48.22
N ASN A 6 -0.94 -0.13 -46.97
CA ASN A 6 -1.58 0.73 -45.97
C ASN A 6 -1.72 -0.03 -44.64
N ASP A 7 -0.85 0.34 -43.70
CA ASP A 7 -1.24 0.92 -42.41
C ASP A 7 -2.07 0.08 -41.45
N HIS A 8 -1.41 -0.68 -40.57
CA HIS A 8 -1.89 -0.87 -39.20
C HIS A 8 -0.70 -0.95 -38.22
N GLU A 9 0.12 0.10 -38.17
CA GLU A 9 0.97 0.33 -36.99
C GLU A 9 0.07 0.77 -35.82
N HIS A 10 -0.36 -0.20 -35.01
CA HIS A 10 -0.93 0.08 -33.69
C HIS A 10 0.20 0.55 -32.78
N GLY A 11 0.47 1.87 -32.81
CA GLY A 11 1.41 2.52 -31.90
C GLY A 11 1.11 2.12 -30.44
N PRO A 12 2.13 1.97 -29.59
CA PRO A 12 1.93 1.59 -28.20
C PRO A 12 0.96 2.58 -27.55
N HIS A 13 -0.17 2.08 -27.04
CA HIS A 13 -1.20 2.89 -26.38
C HIS A 13 -0.65 3.34 -25.01
N ILE A 14 0.31 4.26 -25.02
CA ILE A 14 0.91 4.85 -23.83
C ILE A 14 -0.16 5.71 -23.15
N VAL A 15 -0.56 5.27 -21.95
CA VAL A 15 -1.44 6.04 -21.08
C VAL A 15 -0.91 7.49 -20.96
N PRO A 16 -1.78 8.50 -21.11
CA PRO A 16 -1.33 9.88 -21.27
C PRO A 16 -0.54 10.33 -20.04
N MET A 17 0.62 10.95 -20.28
CA MET A 17 1.56 11.47 -19.26
C MET A 17 0.88 12.30 -18.16
N ARG A 18 -0.25 12.93 -18.49
CA ARG A 18 -1.10 13.71 -17.58
C ARG A 18 -1.61 12.89 -16.39
N VAL A 19 -1.89 11.61 -16.56
CA VAL A 19 -2.36 10.74 -15.48
C VAL A 19 -1.25 10.56 -14.44
N TYR A 20 -0.01 10.29 -14.86
CA TYR A 20 1.12 10.15 -13.94
C TYR A 20 1.38 11.42 -13.13
N PHE A 21 1.35 12.60 -13.78
CA PHE A 21 1.54 13.87 -13.08
C PHE A 21 0.43 14.17 -12.07
N SER A 22 -0.83 13.88 -12.40
CA SER A 22 -1.96 14.03 -11.47
C SER A 22 -1.84 13.12 -10.25
N VAL A 23 -1.39 11.87 -10.44
CA VAL A 23 -1.22 10.92 -9.33
C VAL A 23 -0.04 11.34 -8.43
N ILE A 24 1.08 11.77 -9.01
CA ILE A 24 2.22 12.34 -8.26
C ILE A 24 1.75 13.50 -7.38
N ALA A 25 1.01 14.45 -7.94
CA ALA A 25 0.49 15.59 -7.18
C ALA A 25 -0.43 15.12 -6.02
N CYS A 26 -1.31 14.15 -6.28
CA CYS A 26 -2.18 13.58 -5.25
C CYS A 26 -1.39 12.89 -4.12
N LEU A 27 -0.31 12.18 -4.44
CA LEU A 27 0.56 11.56 -3.44
C LEU A 27 1.34 12.59 -2.59
N PHE A 28 1.80 13.68 -3.21
CA PHE A 28 2.46 14.77 -2.47
C PHE A 28 1.47 15.43 -1.50
N VAL A 29 0.22 15.67 -1.92
CA VAL A 29 -0.84 16.18 -1.05
C VAL A 29 -1.10 15.22 0.11
N PHE A 30 -1.26 13.92 -0.16
CA PHE A 30 -1.44 12.92 0.90
C PHE A 30 -0.28 12.87 1.89
N THR A 31 0.95 13.01 1.39
CA THR A 31 2.15 13.05 2.23
C THR A 31 2.16 14.28 3.13
N ALA A 32 1.83 15.45 2.60
CA ALA A 32 1.69 16.67 3.39
C ALA A 32 0.60 16.54 4.46
N ILE A 33 -0.53 15.91 4.12
CA ILE A 33 -1.61 15.62 5.08
C ILE A 33 -1.12 14.67 6.18
N THR A 34 -0.36 13.61 5.86
CA THR A 34 0.20 12.71 6.88
C THR A 34 1.16 13.44 7.82
N VAL A 35 2.02 14.30 7.28
CA VAL A 35 2.96 15.10 8.07
C VAL A 35 2.19 16.06 8.98
N ALA A 36 1.18 16.76 8.46
CA ALA A 36 0.33 17.65 9.24
C ALA A 36 -0.45 16.90 10.34
N ALA A 37 -0.99 15.72 10.02
CA ALA A 37 -1.67 14.86 11.00
C ALA A 37 -0.71 14.40 12.12
N GLY A 38 0.56 14.13 11.80
CA GLY A 38 1.58 13.80 12.79
C GLY A 38 1.90 14.92 13.79
N PHE A 39 1.69 16.18 13.41
CA PHE A 39 1.83 17.33 14.31
C PHE A 39 0.60 17.59 15.18
N LEU A 40 -0.55 17.00 14.85
CA LEU A 40 -1.75 17.06 15.67
C LEU A 40 -1.64 16.02 16.80
N SER A 41 -1.26 16.46 18.00
CA SER A 41 -1.19 15.57 19.16
C SER A 41 -2.59 15.26 19.70
N LEU A 42 -3.28 14.31 19.07
CA LEU A 42 -4.62 13.82 19.46
C LEU A 42 -4.56 12.72 20.54
N GLY A 43 -3.44 12.58 21.24
CA GLY A 43 -3.24 11.54 22.25
C GLY A 43 -3.39 10.12 21.69
N VAL A 44 -4.19 9.28 22.34
CA VAL A 44 -4.47 7.88 21.93
C VAL A 44 -5.01 7.73 20.51
N LEU A 45 -5.67 8.77 19.97
CA LEU A 45 -6.27 8.72 18.63
C LEU A 45 -5.27 9.03 17.50
N ASN A 46 -4.04 9.42 17.81
CA ASN A 46 -3.05 9.76 16.78
C ASN A 46 -2.65 8.53 15.95
N THR A 47 -2.45 7.37 16.59
CA THR A 47 -2.03 6.14 15.90
C THR A 47 -3.11 5.59 14.95
N PRO A 48 -4.38 5.41 15.37
CA PRO A 48 -5.44 4.98 14.44
C PRO A 48 -5.64 5.95 13.28
N LEU A 49 -5.56 7.27 13.54
CA LEU A 49 -5.72 8.28 12.50
C LEU A 49 -4.57 8.25 11.49
N ALA A 50 -3.32 8.16 11.97
CA ALA A 50 -2.15 8.00 11.12
C ALA A 50 -2.24 6.72 10.26
N LEU A 51 -2.71 5.61 10.85
CA LEU A 51 -2.90 4.35 10.14
C LEU A 51 -3.98 4.46 9.05
N ALA A 52 -5.11 5.12 9.33
CA ALA A 52 -6.17 5.34 8.36
C ALA A 52 -5.70 6.16 7.14
N ILE A 53 -4.95 7.24 7.40
CA ILE A 53 -4.36 8.06 6.32
C ILE A 53 -3.34 7.25 5.53
N ALA A 54 -2.52 6.43 6.20
CA ALA A 54 -1.54 5.56 5.57
C ALA A 54 -2.21 4.51 4.64
N ILE A 55 -3.30 3.88 5.09
CA ILE A 55 -4.06 2.92 4.27
C ILE A 55 -4.63 3.60 3.02
N PHE A 56 -5.24 4.77 3.16
CA PHE A 56 -5.79 5.50 2.02
C PHE A 56 -4.71 5.86 0.99
N LYS A 57 -3.54 6.33 1.47
CA LYS A 57 -2.38 6.59 0.61
C LYS A 57 -1.91 5.31 -0.09
N ALA A 58 -1.82 4.19 0.63
CA ALA A 58 -1.42 2.91 0.06
C ALA A 58 -2.39 2.44 -1.03
N SER A 59 -3.71 2.59 -0.84
CA SER A 59 -4.71 2.26 -1.86
C SER A 59 -4.52 3.07 -3.15
N LEU A 60 -4.25 4.39 -3.05
CA LEU A 60 -3.95 5.22 -4.21
C LEU A 60 -2.68 4.75 -4.94
N VAL A 61 -1.63 4.39 -4.21
CA VAL A 61 -0.39 3.84 -4.82
C VAL A 61 -0.68 2.55 -5.59
N VAL A 62 -1.43 1.60 -5.00
CA VAL A 62 -1.75 0.33 -5.67
C VAL A 62 -2.63 0.54 -6.90
N LEU A 63 -3.64 1.39 -6.82
CA LEU A 63 -4.57 1.63 -7.94
C LEU A 63 -3.90 2.33 -9.13
N PHE A 64 -3.03 3.32 -8.87
CA PHE A 64 -2.49 4.18 -9.92
C PHE A 64 -1.03 3.88 -10.27
N PHE A 65 -0.13 3.72 -9.29
CA PHE A 65 1.31 3.48 -9.56
C PHE A 65 1.63 2.04 -9.90
N MET A 66 0.95 1.07 -9.30
CA MET A 66 1.08 -0.33 -9.73
C MET A 66 0.27 -0.65 -11.00
N HIS A 67 -0.35 0.37 -11.62
CA HIS A 67 -1.15 0.26 -12.83
C HIS A 67 -2.25 -0.82 -12.77
N VAL A 68 -2.64 -1.25 -11.57
CA VAL A 68 -3.56 -2.38 -11.35
C VAL A 68 -4.91 -2.14 -12.03
N LYS A 69 -5.38 -0.88 -12.08
CA LYS A 69 -6.65 -0.53 -12.74
C LYS A 69 -6.62 -0.59 -14.27
N TYR A 70 -5.45 -0.44 -14.88
CA TYR A 70 -5.30 -0.27 -16.34
C TYR A 70 -4.56 -1.45 -17.01
N ASN A 71 -3.93 -2.32 -16.23
CA ASN A 71 -3.22 -3.50 -16.72
C ASN A 71 -4.12 -4.75 -16.79
N THR A 72 -3.53 -5.83 -17.31
CA THR A 72 -4.15 -7.16 -17.43
C THR A 72 -4.69 -7.69 -16.10
N PRO A 73 -5.75 -8.53 -16.12
CA PRO A 73 -6.39 -9.09 -14.92
C PRO A 73 -5.42 -9.92 -14.05
N LEU A 74 -4.29 -10.36 -14.62
CA LEU A 74 -3.24 -11.06 -13.89
C LEU A 74 -2.63 -10.20 -12.76
N MET A 75 -2.47 -8.89 -12.95
CA MET A 75 -1.93 -7.98 -11.93
C MET A 75 -2.87 -7.85 -10.72
N TRP A 76 -4.18 -7.94 -10.94
CA TRP A 76 -5.19 -7.94 -9.86
C TRP A 76 -5.08 -9.18 -8.98
N VAL A 77 -4.80 -10.34 -9.58
CA VAL A 77 -4.64 -11.61 -8.84
C VAL A 77 -3.40 -11.55 -7.93
N PHE A 78 -2.27 -11.07 -8.44
CA PHE A 78 -1.05 -10.93 -7.63
C PHE A 78 -1.19 -9.88 -6.52
N ALA A 79 -1.83 -8.74 -6.80
CA ALA A 79 -2.11 -7.73 -5.79
C ALA A 79 -3.02 -8.28 -4.67
N GLY A 80 -4.07 -9.01 -5.03
CA GLY A 80 -4.96 -9.69 -4.08
C GLY A 80 -4.26 -10.78 -3.29
N ALA A 81 -3.45 -11.61 -3.94
CA ALA A 81 -2.67 -12.67 -3.29
C ALA A 81 -1.65 -12.11 -2.29
N GLY A 82 -0.97 -11.00 -2.63
CA GLY A 82 -0.05 -10.33 -1.72
C GLY A 82 -0.75 -9.74 -0.49
N PHE A 83 -1.92 -9.12 -0.67
CA PHE A 83 -2.69 -8.59 0.45
C PHE A 83 -3.26 -9.70 1.34
N PHE A 84 -3.76 -10.79 0.73
CA PHE A 84 -4.20 -11.98 1.44
C PHE A 84 -3.06 -12.61 2.26
N TRP A 85 -1.88 -12.73 1.65
CA TRP A 85 -0.68 -13.22 2.32
C TRP A 85 -0.27 -12.33 3.50
N LEU A 86 -0.31 -11.01 3.33
CA LEU A 86 -0.03 -10.04 4.39
C LEU A 86 -0.97 -10.21 5.59
N ILE A 87 -2.28 -10.38 5.33
CA ILE A 87 -3.28 -10.62 6.39
C ILE A 87 -2.93 -11.88 7.18
N ILE A 88 -2.54 -12.97 6.50
CA ILE A 88 -2.14 -14.22 7.17
C ILE A 88 -0.94 -13.96 8.08
N LEU A 89 0.11 -13.31 7.57
CA LEU A 89 1.30 -13.01 8.39
C LEU A 89 0.96 -12.12 9.58
N PHE A 90 0.10 -11.13 9.40
CA PHE A 90 -0.32 -10.25 10.48
C PHE A 90 -1.13 -11.00 11.55
N ALA A 91 -2.06 -11.86 11.13
CA ALA A 91 -2.85 -12.68 12.03
C ALA A 91 -1.97 -13.64 12.86
N LEU A 92 -1.05 -14.35 12.19
CA LEU A 92 -0.09 -15.24 12.86
C LEU A 92 0.82 -14.47 13.83
N THR A 93 1.27 -13.28 13.44
CA THR A 93 2.09 -12.42 14.31
C THR A 93 1.32 -12.00 15.56
N MET A 94 0.07 -11.56 15.41
CA MET A 94 -0.78 -11.19 16.56
C MET A 94 -1.07 -12.40 17.46
N GLN A 95 -1.30 -13.58 16.87
CA GLN A 95 -1.45 -14.83 17.62
C GLN A 95 -0.18 -15.19 18.40
N ASP A 96 1.01 -15.02 17.81
CA ASP A 96 2.29 -15.20 18.51
C ASP A 96 2.41 -14.23 19.70
N TYR A 97 2.11 -12.94 19.50
CA TYR A 97 2.12 -11.95 20.58
C TYR A 97 1.14 -12.27 21.71
N VAL A 98 -0.06 -12.75 21.39
CA VAL A 98 -1.07 -13.13 22.39
C VAL A 98 -0.70 -14.43 23.10
N SER A 99 -0.12 -15.39 22.38
CA SER A 99 0.32 -16.68 22.93
C SER A 99 1.61 -16.58 23.73
N ARG A 100 2.40 -15.52 23.56
CA ARG A 100 3.45 -15.15 24.50
C ARG A 100 2.78 -14.76 25.81
N GLY A 101 2.42 -15.78 26.59
CA GLY A 101 2.23 -15.63 28.02
C GLY A 101 3.46 -14.90 28.52
N TRP A 102 3.28 -13.67 28.96
CA TRP A 102 4.23 -13.03 29.86
C TRP A 102 4.16 -13.82 31.15
N ASP A 103 4.69 -15.04 31.12
CA ASP A 103 4.95 -15.85 32.28
C ASP A 103 5.93 -15.02 33.09
N ASP A 104 5.34 -14.43 34.11
CA ASP A 104 5.84 -13.96 35.38
C ASP A 104 7.08 -14.75 35.83
N THR A 105 8.17 -14.60 35.10
CA THR A 105 9.48 -15.06 35.53
C THR A 105 9.94 -14.00 36.50
N GLY A 106 9.37 -14.05 37.71
CA GLY A 106 10.10 -13.68 38.90
C GLY A 106 11.48 -14.30 38.73
N VAL A 107 12.48 -13.46 38.61
CA VAL A 107 13.88 -13.83 38.45
C VAL A 107 14.46 -14.06 39.85
N PRO A 108 14.44 -15.28 40.43
CA PRO A 108 15.07 -15.54 41.72
C PRO A 108 16.61 -15.48 41.67
N PHE A 109 17.19 -15.25 40.49
CA PHE A 109 18.64 -15.26 40.26
C PHE A 109 19.38 -14.00 40.79
N LEU A 110 18.67 -12.93 41.18
CA LEU A 110 19.30 -11.70 41.70
C LEU A 110 19.36 -11.59 43.23
N ILE A 111 19.22 -12.71 43.97
CA ILE A 111 19.44 -12.76 45.43
C ILE A 111 20.26 -14.01 45.80
N GLN A 112 21.51 -14.07 45.35
CA GLN A 112 22.57 -14.90 45.94
C GLN A 112 23.84 -14.06 46.06
#